data_AF-A0A1B8NWP1-F1
#
_entry.id   AF-A0A1B8NWP1-F1
#
_cell.length_a   1.000
_cell.length_b   1.000
_cell.length_c   1.000
_cell.angle_alpha   90.00
_cell.angle_beta   90.00
_cell.angle_gamma   90.00
#
_symmetry.space_group_name_H-M   'P 1'
#
loop_
_entity.id
_entity.type
_entity.pdbx_description
1 polymer ?
#
loop_
_entity_poly.entity_id
_entity_poly.type
_entity_poly.pdbx_seq_one_letter_code
_entity_poly.pdbx_strand_id
1 'polypeptide(L)' 'MALNGFEASIPISDFERYDVILAMRRNGEPMPIRDFGPLFVVYPFDQHPELRTEAIRFRSVWQVNRIVVY' A
#
# COMPACT_ATOMS: atom_id res chain seq x y z
N MET A 1 -6.38 0.79 -7.74
CA MET A 1 -7.30 1.94 -7.67
C MET A 1 -7.82 2.09 -6.26
N ALA A 2 -7.94 3.33 -5.79
CA ALA A 2 -8.51 3.71 -4.51
C ALA A 2 -9.95 4.23 -4.66
N LEU A 3 -10.66 4.39 -3.54
CA LEU A 3 -12.04 4.94 -3.52
C LEU A 3 -12.17 6.33 -4.17
N ASN A 4 -11.11 7.14 -4.13
CA ASN A 4 -11.07 8.47 -4.76
C ASN A 4 -10.59 8.45 -6.23
N GLY A 5 -10.39 7.27 -6.82
CA GLY A 5 -9.88 7.12 -8.19
C GLY A 5 -8.37 7.25 -8.34
N PHE A 6 -7.61 7.35 -7.24
CA PHE A 6 -6.16 7.31 -7.30
C PHE A 6 -5.64 5.93 -7.71
N GLU A 7 -4.62 5.89 -8.56
CA GLU A 7 -4.03 4.67 -9.11
C GLU A 7 -2.51 4.75 -9.10
N ALA A 8 -1.86 3.62 -8.83
CA ALA A 8 -0.43 3.44 -8.92
C ALA A 8 -0.11 2.07 -9.51
N SER A 9 0.95 2.00 -10.31
CA SER A 9 1.49 0.74 -10.82
C SER A 9 2.63 0.25 -9.92
N ILE A 10 2.54 -1.01 -9.52
CA ILE A 10 3.53 -1.68 -8.68
C ILE A 10 4.18 -2.80 -9.51
N PRO A 11 5.50 -2.79 -9.71
CA PRO A 11 6.20 -3.92 -10.31
C PRO A 11 6.01 -5.19 -9.48
N ILE A 12 5.74 -6.33 -10.13
CA ILE A 12 5.60 -7.63 -9.43
C ILE A 12 6.85 -7.95 -8.62
N SER A 13 8.04 -7.57 -9.13
CA SER A 13 9.31 -7.75 -8.43
C SER A 13 9.39 -7.09 -7.05
N ASP A 14 8.57 -6.07 -6.78
CA ASP A 14 8.55 -5.43 -5.46
C ASP A 14 7.98 -6.40 -4.41
N PHE A 15 6.99 -7.23 -4.78
CA PHE A 15 6.42 -8.26 -3.90
C PHE A 15 7.34 -9.46 -3.72
N GLU A 16 8.28 -9.69 -4.65
CA GLU A 16 9.30 -10.74 -4.52
C GLU A 16 10.48 -10.30 -3.65
N ARG A 17 10.80 -9.00 -3.67
CA ARG A 17 11.96 -8.42 -2.96
C ARG A 17 11.63 -7.92 -1.57
N TYR A 18 10.39 -7.50 -1.35
CA TYR A 18 9.97 -6.84 -0.11
C TYR A 18 8.65 -7.41 0.38
N ASP A 19 8.47 -7.39 1.71
CA ASP A 19 7.22 -7.78 2.37
C ASP A 19 6.16 -6.67 2.26
N VAL A 20 5.74 -6.37 1.03
CA VAL A 20 4.64 -5.44 0.77
C VAL A 20 3.33 -6.09 1.19
N ILE A 21 2.58 -5.43 2.07
CA ILE A 21 1.32 -5.96 2.61
C ILE A 21 0.13 -5.15 2.14
N LEU A 22 -1.02 -5.82 2.08
CA LEU A 22 -2.33 -5.15 2.03
C LEU A 22 -2.91 -5.12 3.45
N ALA A 23 -2.70 -4.02 4.15
CA ALA A 23 -3.11 -3.87 5.54
C ALA A 23 -4.62 -3.60 5.64
N MET A 24 -5.28 -4.29 6.58
CA MET A 24 -6.68 -4.05 6.99
C MET A 24 -6.81 -3.50 8.40
N ARG A 25 -5.73 -3.59 9.18
CA ARG A 25 -5.65 -3.20 10.58
C ARG A 25 -4.39 -2.39 10.82
N ARG A 26 -4.45 -1.48 11.79
CA ARG A 26 -3.31 -0.73 12.30
C ARG A 26 -3.32 -0.82 13.82
N ASN A 27 -2.20 -1.24 14.41
CA ASN A 27 -2.06 -1.46 15.85
C ASN A 27 -3.15 -2.38 16.44
N GLY A 28 -3.51 -3.45 15.71
CA GLY A 28 -4.52 -4.42 16.13
C GLY A 28 -5.97 -4.06 15.77
N GLU A 29 -6.25 -2.78 15.52
CA GLU A 29 -7.60 -2.28 15.26
C GLU A 29 -7.93 -2.15 13.76
N PRO A 30 -9.18 -2.40 13.33
CA PRO A 30 -9.62 -2.14 11.96
C PRO A 30 -9.41 -0.69 11.55
N MET A 31 -8.96 -0.46 10.31
CA MET A 31 -8.80 0.90 9.78
C MET A 31 -10.13 1.42 9.21
N PRO A 32 -10.72 2.49 9.77
CA PRO A 32 -11.89 3.14 9.17
C PRO A 32 -11.50 3.92 7.91
N ILE A 33 -12.48 4.25 7.07
CA ILE A 33 -12.28 5.01 5.82
C ILE A 33 -11.58 6.36 6.09
N ARG A 34 -11.96 7.06 7.17
CA ARG A 34 -11.36 8.34 7.55
C ARG A 34 -9.86 8.24 7.89
N ASP A 35 -9.40 7.03 8.26
CA ASP A 35 -8.03 6.73 8.66
C ASP A 35 -7.39 5.73 7.69
N PHE A 36 -7.45 6.04 6.39
CA PHE A 36 -6.77 5.33 5.30
C PHE A 36 -7.26 3.90 4.99
N GLY A 37 -8.30 3.42 5.66
CA GLY A 37 -8.88 2.09 5.47
C GLY A 37 -9.94 2.00 4.36
N PRO A 38 -10.53 0.81 4.14
CA PRO A 38 -10.28 -0.43 4.87
C PRO A 38 -9.04 -1.20 4.39
N LEU A 39 -8.47 -0.83 3.24
CA LEU A 39 -7.33 -1.52 2.63
C LEU A 39 -6.23 -0.51 2.27
N PHE A 40 -5.00 -0.79 2.70
CA PHE A 40 -3.84 0.06 2.44
C PHE A 40 -2.64 -0.79 1.98
N VAL A 41 -2.09 -0.52 0.79
CA VAL A 41 -0.79 -1.07 0.38
C VAL A 41 0.33 -0.42 1.17
N VAL A 42 1.11 -1.21 1.90
CA VAL A 42 2.21 -0.71 2.75
C VAL A 42 3.50 -1.44 2.41
N TYR A 43 4.55 -0.66 2.14
CA TYR A 43 5.92 -1.16 2.01
C TYR A 43 6.62 -1.18 3.37
N PRO A 44 7.58 -2.08 3.61
CA PRO A 44 8.30 -2.20 4.87
C PRO A 44 9.37 -1.10 5.06
N PHE A 45 8.96 0.17 5.09
CA PHE A 45 9.84 1.35 5.13
C PHE A 45 10.80 1.41 6.35
N ASP A 46 10.49 0.70 7.42
CA ASP A 46 11.32 0.65 8.63
C ASP A 46 12.45 -0.38 8.51
N GLN A 47 12.20 -1.47 7.80
CA GLN A 47 13.20 -2.51 7.54
C GLN A 47 14.11 -2.13 6.36
N HIS A 48 13.58 -1.32 5.43
CA HIS A 48 14.25 -0.93 4.19
C HIS A 48 14.25 0.60 4.01
N PRO A 49 15.24 1.32 4.59
CA PRO A 49 15.35 2.78 4.46
C PRO A 49 15.45 3.27 3.01
N GLU A 50 15.98 2.44 2.10
CA GLU A 50 16.08 2.71 0.66
C GLU A 50 14.71 2.88 -0.02
N LEU A 51 13.65 2.33 0.57
CA LEU A 51 12.28 2.49 0.07
C LEU A 51 11.69 3.86 0.34
N ARG A 52 12.35 4.73 1.13
CA ARG A 52 11.81 6.04 1.55
C ARG A 52 11.87 7.12 0.45
N THR A 53 11.63 6.72 -0.79
CA THR A 53 11.55 7.62 -1.96
C THR A 53 10.11 8.06 -2.21
N GLU A 54 9.94 9.17 -2.93
CA GLU A 54 8.62 9.65 -3.33
C GLU A 54 7.88 8.63 -4.21
N ALA A 55 8.59 7.99 -5.14
CA ALA A 55 8.02 6.99 -6.04
C ALA A 55 7.41 5.79 -5.28
N ILE A 56 8.09 5.27 -4.25
CA ILE A 56 7.55 4.15 -3.46
C ILE A 56 6.41 4.62 -2.55
N ARG A 57 6.50 5.83 -1.97
CA ARG A 57 5.37 6.40 -1.21
C ARG A 57 4.12 6.56 -2.09
N PHE A 58 4.29 6.92 -3.35
CA PHE A 58 3.18 7.00 -4.31
C PHE A 58 2.55 5.63 -4.60
N ARG A 59 3.32 4.54 -4.50
CA ARG A 59 2.83 3.15 -4.62
C ARG A 59 2.10 2.65 -3.37
N SER A 60 2.25 3.31 -2.22
CA SER A 60 1.46 3.04 -1.01
C SER A 60 0.04 3.61 -1.15
N VAL A 61 -0.83 2.86 -1.81
CA VAL A 61 -2.22 3.27 -2.07
C VAL A 61 -3.11 2.96 -0.87
N TRP A 62 -3.71 3.98 -0.27
CA TRP A 62 -4.77 3.82 0.73
C TRP A 62 -6.15 3.62 0.11
N GLN A 63 -7.11 3.14 0.90
CA GLN A 63 -8.50 2.94 0.49
C GLN A 63 -8.64 2.12 -0.82
N VAL A 64 -7.83 1.07 -0.99
CA VAL A 64 -7.83 0.24 -2.20
C VAL A 64 -9.20 -0.42 -2.38
N ASN A 65 -9.76 -0.31 -3.58
CA ASN A 65 -11.02 -0.98 -3.94
C ASN A 65 -10.87 -1.96 -5.11
N ARG A 66 -9.76 -1.89 -5.85
CA ARG A 66 -9.49 -2.73 -7.02
C ARG A 66 -7.99 -2.90 -7.21
N ILE A 67 -7.59 -4.15 -7.41
CA ILE A 67 -6.25 -4.57 -7.84
C ILE A 67 -6.45 -5.31 -9.17
N VAL A 68 -5.62 -5.00 -10.16
CA VAL A 68 -5.61 -5.71 -11.44
C VAL A 68 -4.18 -6.19 -11.68
N VAL A 69 -4.06 -7.44 -12.09
CA VAL A 69 -2.79 -8.09 -12.42
C VAL A 69 -2.86 -8.48 -13.89
N TYR A 70 -1.79 -8.19 -14.63
CA TYR A 70 -1.64 -8.50 -16.04
C TYR A 70 -0.38 -9.32 -16.26
#